data_AF-A0A3B8WXY5-F1
#
_entry.id   AF-A0A3B8WXY5-F1
#
_cell.length_a   1.000
_cell.length_b   1.000
_cell.length_c   1.000
_cell.angle_alpha   90.00
_cell.angle_beta   90.00
_cell.angle_gamma   90.00
#
_symmetry.space_group_name_H-M   'P 1'
#
loop_
_entity.id
_entity.type
_entity.pdbx_description
1 polymer ?
#
loop_
_entity_poly.entity_id
_entity_poly.type
_entity_poly.pdbx_seq_one_letter_code
_entity_poly.pdbx_strand_id
1 'polypeptide(L)'
;ELTAGELNSIRYKNTALKDDRLYCRVEYDRSEEQKNLYRSWQSITNPKIRGTGFAPLQKGFDGIRLACQDAIKMAVRDYWRTKIKNKPREISGRIMLSAPPVVAVDSGRYKVTLDFFMETDRILEYEKF
;
A
#
# COMPACT_ATOMS: atom_id res chain seq x y z
N GLU A 1 -15.07 7.38 -8.46
CA GLU A 1 -14.62 5.99 -8.67
C GLU A 1 -14.28 5.84 -10.14
N LEU A 2 -13.17 5.17 -10.49
CA LEU A 2 -12.80 4.92 -11.90
C LEU A 2 -13.70 3.81 -12.45
N THR A 3 -14.30 4.03 -13.61
CA THR A 3 -15.17 3.04 -14.28
C THR A 3 -14.36 1.94 -14.94
N ALA A 4 -14.98 0.78 -15.20
CA ALA A 4 -14.32 -0.36 -15.84
C ALA A 4 -13.78 -0.06 -17.26
N GLY A 5 -14.27 0.98 -17.92
CA GLY A 5 -13.74 1.47 -19.20
C GLY A 5 -12.50 2.37 -19.08
N GLU A 6 -12.23 2.92 -17.89
CA GLU A 6 -11.07 3.79 -17.60
C GLU A 6 -9.89 3.02 -16.98
N LEU A 7 -10.13 1.79 -16.52
CA LEU A 7 -9.08 0.90 -16.03
C LEU A 7 -8.52 0.11 -17.21
N ASN A 8 -7.21 0.22 -17.44
CA ASN A 8 -6.53 -0.64 -18.40
C ASN A 8 -6.87 -2.12 -18.12
N SER A 9 -7.21 -2.86 -19.17
CA SER A 9 -7.60 -4.25 -19.02
C SER A 9 -6.38 -5.09 -18.62
N ILE A 10 -6.55 -5.89 -17.56
CA ILE A 10 -5.59 -6.94 -17.22
C ILE A 10 -5.61 -7.97 -18.34
N ARG A 11 -4.46 -8.25 -18.94
CA ARG A 11 -4.33 -9.24 -20.02
C ARG A 11 -3.64 -10.49 -19.51
N TYR A 12 -4.21 -11.64 -19.84
CA TYR A 12 -3.64 -12.95 -19.55
C TYR A 12 -3.06 -13.53 -20.84
N LYS A 13 -1.79 -13.91 -20.82
CA LYS A 13 -1.07 -14.52 -21.95
C LYS A 13 -0.43 -15.84 -21.52
N ASN A 14 -0.09 -16.68 -22.50
CA ASN A 14 0.67 -17.92 -22.31
C ASN A 14 0.07 -18.82 -21.23
N THR A 15 -1.24 -19.04 -21.28
CA THR A 15 -1.94 -19.91 -20.33
C THR A 15 -1.59 -21.37 -20.61
N ALA A 16 -1.12 -22.09 -19.59
CA ALA A 16 -0.80 -23.51 -19.69
C ALA A 16 -1.24 -24.25 -18.43
N LEU A 17 -1.86 -25.41 -18.59
CA LEU A 17 -2.10 -26.35 -17.50
C LEU A 17 -0.95 -27.35 -17.44
N LYS A 18 -0.33 -27.48 -16.27
CA LYS A 18 0.73 -28.46 -16.02
C LYS A 18 0.72 -28.87 -14.55
N ASP A 19 0.76 -30.17 -14.27
CA ASP A 19 0.82 -30.73 -12.91
C ASP A 19 -0.30 -30.19 -11.98
N ASP A 20 -1.55 -30.19 -12.45
CA ASP A 20 -2.72 -29.60 -11.76
C ASP A 20 -2.57 -28.11 -11.38
N ARG A 21 -1.69 -27.39 -12.08
CA ARG A 21 -1.48 -25.94 -11.90
C ARG A 21 -1.75 -25.19 -13.19
N LEU A 22 -2.43 -24.06 -13.07
CA LEU A 22 -2.61 -23.09 -14.15
C LEU A 22 -1.50 -22.05 -14.08
N TYR A 23 -0.66 -22.02 -15.12
CA TYR A 23 0.34 -21.00 -15.34
C TYR A 23 -0.22 -19.98 -16.31
N CYS A 24 -0.03 -18.69 -16.01
CA CYS A 24 -0.34 -17.61 -16.94
C CYS A 24 0.59 -16.43 -16.71
N ARG A 25 0.83 -15.65 -17.76
CA ARG A 25 1.49 -14.35 -17.67
C ARG A 25 0.41 -13.28 -17.59
N VAL A 26 0.43 -12.50 -16.52
CA VAL A 26 -0.50 -11.40 -16.30
C VAL A 26 0.20 -10.09 -16.63
N GLU A 27 -0.34 -9.32 -17.56
CA GLU A 27 0.19 -8.02 -17.97
C GLU A 27 -0.83 -6.91 -17.65
N TYR A 28 -0.32 -5.82 -17.10
CA TYR A 28 -1.07 -4.60 -16.85
C TYR A 28 -0.17 -3.41 -17.21
N ASP A 29 -0.50 -2.74 -18.31
CA ASP A 29 0.17 -1.50 -18.68
C ASP A 29 -0.48 -0.36 -17.92
N ARG A 30 0.31 0.63 -17.50
CA ARG A 30 -0.23 1.86 -16.91
C ARG A 30 -0.66 2.83 -18.01
N SER A 31 -1.80 3.49 -17.84
CA SER A 31 -2.24 4.54 -18.76
C SER A 31 -1.36 5.79 -18.60
N GLU A 32 -1.44 6.73 -19.54
CA GLU A 32 -0.68 7.99 -19.40
C GLU A 32 -1.14 8.80 -18.18
N GLU A 33 -2.44 8.79 -17.87
CA GLU A 33 -3.01 9.43 -16.68
C GLU A 33 -2.44 8.80 -15.40
N GLN A 34 -2.33 7.47 -15.36
CA GLN A 34 -1.74 6.77 -14.21
C GLN A 34 -0.24 7.03 -14.06
N LYS A 35 0.50 7.13 -15.18
CA LYS A 35 1.91 7.52 -15.16
C LYS A 35 2.08 8.96 -14.68
N ASN A 36 1.21 9.87 -15.12
CA ASN A 36 1.25 11.27 -14.71
C ASN A 36 0.86 11.45 -13.24
N LEU A 37 -0.15 10.72 -12.76
CA LEU A 37 -0.47 10.64 -11.34
C LEU A 37 0.72 10.09 -10.55
N TYR A 38 1.38 9.02 -11.03
CA TYR A 38 2.57 8.52 -10.36
C TYR A 38 3.67 9.59 -10.23
N ARG A 39 3.95 10.31 -11.33
CA ARG A 39 4.93 11.41 -11.37
C ARG A 39 4.56 12.57 -10.46
N SER A 40 3.28 12.93 -10.34
CA SER A 40 2.87 14.04 -9.47
C SER A 40 3.16 13.78 -8.00
N TRP A 41 3.04 12.53 -7.56
CA TRP A 41 3.39 12.13 -6.20
C TRP A 41 4.89 12.00 -5.95
N GLN A 42 5.72 11.90 -7.00
CA GLN A 42 7.18 11.96 -6.86
C GLN A 42 7.67 13.38 -6.52
N SER A 43 6.78 14.36 -6.44
CA SER A 43 7.12 15.71 -6.00
C SER A 43 7.71 15.71 -4.59
N ILE A 44 8.54 16.72 -4.31
CA ILE A 44 9.22 16.90 -3.02
C ILE A 44 8.24 17.05 -1.84
N THR A 45 6.99 17.44 -2.10
CA THR A 45 5.98 17.70 -1.07
C THR A 45 5.44 16.42 -0.44
N ASN A 46 5.53 15.28 -1.13
CA ASN A 46 5.00 14.01 -0.66
C ASN A 46 6.12 13.15 -0.05
N PRO A 47 6.21 13.06 1.28
CA PRO A 47 7.23 12.24 1.91
C PRO A 47 7.12 10.78 1.45
N LYS A 48 8.26 10.20 1.10
CA LYS A 48 8.39 8.76 0.86
C LYS A 48 8.71 8.06 2.17
N ILE A 49 7.85 7.15 2.59
CA ILE A 49 7.92 6.47 3.89
C ILE A 49 7.94 4.96 3.66
N ARG A 50 8.66 4.25 4.53
CA ARG A 50 8.71 2.79 4.57
C ARG A 50 7.99 2.27 5.80
N GLY A 51 7.17 1.24 5.64
CA GLY A 51 6.48 0.55 6.73
C GLY A 51 6.70 -0.95 6.69
N THR A 52 6.79 -1.57 7.86
CA THR A 52 6.75 -3.04 8.01
C THR A 52 5.58 -3.40 8.90
N GLY A 53 4.81 -4.41 8.50
CA GLY A 53 3.64 -4.87 9.23
C GLY A 53 3.52 -6.38 9.22
N PHE A 54 2.73 -6.89 10.16
CA PHE A 54 2.63 -8.33 10.42
C PHE A 54 1.18 -8.81 10.54
N ALA A 55 0.93 -10.05 10.15
CA ALA A 55 -0.36 -10.70 10.38
C ALA A 55 -0.22 -12.23 10.45
N PRO A 56 -1.13 -12.94 11.13
CA PRO A 56 -1.09 -14.41 11.19
C PRO A 56 -1.19 -15.07 9.81
N LEU A 57 -0.33 -16.06 9.55
CA LEU A 57 -0.34 -16.84 8.29
C LEU A 57 -1.66 -17.60 8.09
N GLN A 58 -2.27 -18.04 9.19
CA GLN A 58 -3.54 -18.77 9.24
C GLN A 58 -4.72 -18.03 8.58
N LYS A 59 -4.62 -16.71 8.43
CA LYS A 59 -5.64 -15.88 7.75
C LYS A 59 -5.55 -15.94 6.23
N GLY A 60 -4.64 -16.72 5.65
CA GLY A 60 -4.53 -16.89 4.21
C GLY A 60 -4.29 -15.55 3.49
N PHE A 61 -4.99 -15.31 2.38
CA PHE A 61 -4.86 -14.07 1.61
C PHE A 61 -5.24 -12.82 2.42
N ASP A 62 -6.25 -12.91 3.30
CA ASP A 62 -6.61 -11.81 4.20
C ASP A 62 -5.49 -11.43 5.17
N GLY A 63 -4.62 -12.39 5.52
CA GLY A 63 -3.43 -12.12 6.31
C GLY A 63 -2.51 -11.11 5.64
N ILE A 64 -2.30 -11.22 4.32
CA ILE A 64 -1.47 -10.27 3.57
C ILE A 64 -2.10 -8.87 3.63
N ARG A 65 -3.42 -8.77 3.41
CA ARG A 65 -4.15 -7.49 3.49
C ARG A 65 -4.02 -6.84 4.87
N LEU A 66 -4.16 -7.62 5.93
CA LEU A 66 -4.01 -7.14 7.31
C LEU A 66 -2.57 -6.67 7.59
N ALA A 67 -1.56 -7.42 7.14
CA ALA A 67 -0.17 -7.03 7.29
C ALA A 67 0.16 -5.74 6.53
N CYS A 68 -0.43 -5.52 5.35
CA CYS A 68 -0.35 -4.24 4.64
C CYS A 68 -0.95 -3.09 5.44
N GLN A 69 -2.16 -3.27 6.01
CA GLN A 69 -2.82 -2.26 6.84
C GLN A 69 -2.00 -1.91 8.08
N ASP A 70 -1.42 -2.92 8.74
CA ASP A 70 -0.52 -2.74 9.87
C ASP A 70 0.75 -1.97 9.46
N ALA A 71 1.37 -2.33 8.33
CA ALA A 71 2.57 -1.66 7.81
C ALA A 71 2.33 -0.17 7.55
N ILE A 72 1.22 0.17 6.89
CA ILE A 72 0.82 1.56 6.63
C ILE A 72 0.61 2.30 7.96
N LYS A 73 -0.20 1.72 8.86
CA LYS A 73 -0.55 2.33 10.15
C LYS A 73 0.68 2.64 10.99
N MET A 74 1.61 1.69 11.07
CA MET A 74 2.86 1.85 11.82
C MET A 74 3.75 2.92 11.20
N ALA A 75 3.96 2.89 9.88
CA ALA A 75 4.76 3.90 9.18
C ALA A 75 4.21 5.32 9.34
N VAL A 76 2.90 5.52 9.15
CA VAL A 76 2.26 6.83 9.31
C VAL A 76 2.39 7.32 10.76
N ARG A 77 2.17 6.42 11.73
CA ARG A 77 2.32 6.74 13.15
C ARG A 77 3.74 7.16 13.49
N ASP A 78 4.74 6.38 13.05
CA ASP A 78 6.15 6.64 13.37
C ASP A 78 6.64 7.92 12.71
N TYR A 79 6.23 8.19 11.47
CA TYR A 79 6.50 9.46 10.80
C TYR A 79 5.98 10.65 11.61
N TRP A 80 4.70 10.65 11.98
CA TRP A 80 4.07 11.77 12.68
C TRP A 80 4.56 11.93 14.12
N ARG A 81 4.97 10.85 14.77
CA ARG A 81 5.59 10.89 16.11
C ARG A 81 6.87 11.74 16.14
N THR A 82 7.59 11.84 15.02
CA THR A 82 8.79 12.69 14.93
C THR A 82 8.48 14.17 14.70
N LYS A 83 7.25 14.50 14.28
CA LYS A 83 6.83 15.85 13.87
C LYS A 83 5.93 16.54 14.88
N ILE A 84 5.09 15.79 15.59
CA ILE A 84 4.11 16.34 16.52
C ILE A 84 4.38 15.79 17.92
N LYS A 85 4.49 16.70 18.89
CA LYS A 85 4.76 16.36 20.29
C LYS A 85 3.61 15.59 20.93
N ASN A 86 2.37 16.02 20.68
CA ASN A 86 1.16 15.40 21.22
C ASN A 86 0.55 14.46 20.19
N LYS A 87 0.12 13.28 20.63
CA LYS A 87 -0.54 12.33 19.75
C LYS A 87 -1.87 12.91 19.27
N PRO A 88 -2.09 13.10 17.95
CA PRO A 88 -3.37 13.57 17.44
C PRO A 88 -4.44 12.50 17.64
N ARG A 89 -5.70 12.94 17.67
CA ARG A 89 -6.87 12.07 17.73
C ARG A 89 -7.06 11.30 16.42
N GLU A 90 -6.88 11.97 15.29
CA GLU A 90 -7.05 11.38 13.96
C GLU A 90 -6.10 12.05 12.95
N ILE A 91 -5.56 11.25 12.03
CA ILE A 91 -4.81 11.72 10.87
C ILE A 91 -5.44 11.11 9.63
N SER A 92 -5.86 11.96 8.71
CA SER A 92 -6.54 11.59 7.48
C SER A 92 -5.74 12.10 6.28
N GLY A 93 -5.69 11.30 5.23
CA GLY A 93 -4.86 11.56 4.07
C GLY A 93 -4.92 10.43 3.06
N ARG A 94 -4.02 10.48 2.08
CA ARG A 94 -3.93 9.53 0.99
C ARG A 94 -2.52 8.93 0.95
N ILE A 95 -2.44 7.71 0.45
CA ILE A 95 -1.17 7.02 0.24
C ILE A 95 -1.11 6.48 -1.18
N MET A 96 0.10 6.41 -1.72
CA MET A 96 0.35 5.73 -2.99
C MET A 96 1.59 4.85 -2.89
N LEU A 97 1.42 3.57 -3.23
CA LEU A 97 2.55 2.63 -3.26
C LEU A 97 3.58 3.10 -4.29
N SER A 98 4.83 3.23 -3.85
CA SER A 98 5.96 3.64 -4.70
C SER A 98 6.71 2.43 -5.28
N ALA A 99 6.55 1.26 -4.67
CA ALA A 99 7.13 0.01 -5.11
C ALA A 99 6.17 -1.16 -4.81
N PRO A 100 6.32 -2.31 -5.49
CA PRO A 100 5.59 -3.52 -5.15
C PRO A 100 5.82 -3.92 -3.68
N PRO A 101 4.80 -4.45 -2.99
CA PRO A 101 4.94 -4.94 -1.63
C PRO A 101 5.90 -6.13 -1.59
N VAL A 102 6.82 -6.14 -0.61
CA VAL A 102 7.65 -7.30 -0.33
C VAL A 102 6.95 -8.13 0.74
N VAL A 103 6.47 -9.32 0.37
CA VAL A 103 5.78 -10.25 1.26
C VAL A 103 6.72 -11.40 1.61
N ALA A 104 6.96 -11.60 2.90
CA ALA A 104 7.73 -12.70 3.44
C ALA A 104 6.91 -13.45 4.50
N VAL A 105 7.36 -14.67 4.84
CA VAL A 105 6.86 -15.41 6.00
C VAL A 105 7.96 -15.40 7.06
N ASP A 106 7.60 -14.95 8.26
CA ASP A 106 8.49 -14.87 9.41
C ASP A 106 7.77 -15.45 10.63
N SER A 107 8.31 -16.53 11.20
CA SER A 107 7.84 -17.11 12.45
C SER A 107 6.32 -17.39 12.50
N GLY A 108 5.77 -17.96 11.42
CA GLY A 108 4.33 -18.27 11.32
C GLY A 108 3.42 -17.06 11.05
N ARG A 109 3.99 -15.92 10.66
CA ARG A 109 3.28 -14.69 10.31
C ARG A 109 3.69 -14.22 8.92
N TYR A 110 2.78 -13.56 8.22
CA TYR A 110 3.17 -12.69 7.13
C TYR A 110 3.92 -11.50 7.67
N LYS A 111 5.01 -11.14 6.99
CA LYS A 111 5.76 -9.90 7.16
C LYS A 111 5.70 -9.16 5.83
N VAL A 112 5.07 -7.98 5.83
CA VAL A 112 4.96 -7.16 4.63
C VAL A 112 5.75 -5.88 4.82
N THR A 113 6.61 -5.56 3.84
CA THR A 113 7.29 -4.27 3.76
C THR A 113 6.73 -3.47 2.59
N LEU A 114 6.37 -2.22 2.86
CA LEU A 114 5.79 -1.28 1.90
C LEU A 114 6.64 -0.02 1.81
N ASP A 115 6.88 0.44 0.60
CA ASP A 115 7.39 1.79 0.32
C ASP A 115 6.29 2.59 -0.35
N PHE A 116 5.90 3.72 0.23
CA PHE A 116 4.81 4.55 -0.29
C PHE A 116 5.05 6.04 -0.10
N PHE A 117 4.44 6.83 -0.97
CA PHE A 117 4.27 8.26 -0.79
C PHE A 117 3.06 8.52 0.10
N MET A 118 3.13 9.56 0.91
CA MET A 118 2.03 9.98 1.78
C MET A 118 1.68 11.45 1.52
N GLU A 119 0.39 11.72 1.38
CA GLU A 119 -0.20 13.06 1.34
C GLU A 119 -1.11 13.17 2.56
N THR A 120 -0.92 14.21 3.38
CA THR A 120 -1.76 14.43 4.57
C THR A 120 -2.74 15.55 4.33
N ASP A 121 -4.01 15.28 4.58
CA ASP A 121 -5.11 16.22 4.36
C ASP A 121 -5.48 16.92 5.66
N ARG A 122 -5.75 16.15 6.73
CA ARG A 122 -6.22 16.69 8.01
C ARG A 122 -5.58 16.00 9.20
N ILE A 123 -5.25 16.79 10.22
CA ILE A 123 -4.82 16.33 11.54
C ILE A 123 -5.78 16.91 12.57
N LEU A 124 -6.47 16.03 13.30
CA LEU A 124 -7.38 16.41 14.38
C LEU A 124 -6.68 16.23 15.72
N GLU A 125 -6.50 17.34 16.45
CA GLU A 125 -5.99 17.31 17.82
C GLU A 125 -7.10 17.05 18.84
N TYR A 126 -6.71 16.75 20.07
CA TYR A 126 -7.65 16.67 21.18
C TYR A 126 -7.98 18.08 21.67
N GLU A 127 -9.26 18.44 21.68
CA GLU A 127 -9.71 19.66 22.36
C GLU A 127 -9.62 19.46 23.87
N LYS A 128 -8.94 20.37 24.56
CA LYS A 128 -8.97 20.44 26.02
C LYS A 128 -10.19 21.27 26.42
N PHE A 129 -11.13 20.67 27.12
CA PHE A 129 -12.20 21.38 27.83
C PHE A 129 -11.64 21.97 29.13
#